data_AF-A0A815M6X5-F1
#
_entry.id   AF-A0A815M6X5-F1
#
_cell.length_a   1.000
_cell.length_b   1.000
_cell.length_c   1.000
_cell.angle_alpha   90.00
_cell.angle_beta   90.00
_cell.angle_gamma   90.00
#
_symmetry.space_group_name_H-M   'P 1'
#
loop_
_entity.id
_entity.type
_entity.pdbx_description
1 polymer ?
#
loop_
_entity_poly.entity_id
_entity_poly.type
_entity_poly.pdbx_seq_one_letter_code
_entity_poly.pdbx_strand_id
1 'polypeptide(L)'
;MKTFVKSHTNMLYLSELVLFTTCILLTQYSVQGTIYSCNTTAPCGCSQNKVNINSRIVGGETAASHSWAWAVSLRKPSVGHFCGGTIISPHYILTAAHCLEGVSLSRITITAAVGTDTLYDSEGQRVIASNIYMHPRWNTVTKENDIAIIKLKNAISFGGSNIAKLCLPAISVFDATSFPSPNTNLVAIGWGSTITGGSSSNVLRQVTVQSVSDQVQKCSNSINNVDLQFCAAVNGGGKDTCQGDSGGPLMYYSPVYQQWMIAGITSYGRGCGLSGYAGVYARASVYISWIKQIVGADGVVIAGEDDVVTPGGNTANIGSMSSIFSMMMLAFLFLIRSF
;
A
#
# COMPACT_ATOMS: atom_id res chain seq x y z
N MET A 1 54.01 35.79 -28.77
CA MET A 1 53.88 35.42 -27.34
C MET A 1 52.70 36.11 -26.63
N LYS A 2 52.29 37.35 -26.96
CA LYS A 2 51.14 38.02 -26.32
C LYS A 2 49.73 37.54 -26.76
N THR A 3 49.60 36.92 -27.93
CA THR A 3 48.31 36.42 -28.46
C THR A 3 47.91 35.04 -27.91
N PHE A 4 48.87 34.22 -27.50
CA PHE A 4 48.62 32.86 -27.00
C PHE A 4 48.07 32.84 -25.56
N VAL A 5 48.53 33.77 -24.72
CA VAL A 5 48.11 33.89 -23.31
C VAL A 5 46.65 34.31 -23.18
N LYS A 6 46.15 35.17 -24.10
CA LYS A 6 44.77 35.69 -24.09
C LYS A 6 43.73 34.62 -24.47
N SER A 7 44.12 33.65 -25.30
CA SER A 7 43.27 32.50 -25.69
C SER A 7 43.10 31.50 -24.54
N HIS A 8 44.17 31.22 -23.78
CA HIS A 8 44.09 30.32 -22.63
C HIS A 8 43.28 30.89 -21.46
N THR A 9 43.37 32.19 -21.20
CA THR A 9 42.58 32.84 -20.14
C THR A 9 41.07 32.85 -20.45
N ASN A 10 40.68 33.09 -21.70
CA ASN A 10 39.28 33.02 -22.11
C ASN A 10 38.71 31.59 -22.05
N MET A 11 39.53 30.57 -22.33
CA MET A 11 39.11 29.17 -22.28
C MET A 11 38.92 28.67 -20.85
N LEU A 12 39.75 29.13 -19.91
CA LEU A 12 39.60 28.84 -18.48
C LEU A 12 38.33 29.50 -17.91
N TYR A 13 38.05 30.76 -18.26
CA TYR A 13 36.81 31.44 -17.87
C TYR A 13 35.55 30.74 -18.40
N LEU A 14 35.56 30.27 -19.65
CA LEU A 14 34.46 29.49 -20.23
C LEU A 14 34.28 28.14 -19.50
N SER A 15 35.36 27.46 -19.13
CA SER A 15 35.28 26.19 -18.39
C SER A 15 34.72 26.38 -16.98
N GLU A 16 35.11 27.45 -16.28
CA GLU A 16 34.58 27.77 -14.95
C GLU A 16 33.12 28.23 -15.03
N LEU A 17 32.71 28.99 -16.06
CA LEU A 17 31.32 29.39 -16.27
C LEU A 17 30.42 28.18 -16.58
N VAL A 18 30.91 27.23 -17.39
CA VAL A 18 30.20 25.97 -17.72
C VAL A 18 30.10 25.07 -16.48
N LEU A 19 31.15 24.98 -15.66
CA LEU A 19 31.11 24.27 -14.38
C LEU A 19 30.15 24.93 -13.38
N PHE A 20 30.12 26.26 -13.29
CA PHE A 20 29.17 26.97 -12.43
C PHE A 20 27.73 26.85 -12.91
N THR A 21 27.48 26.97 -14.22
CA THR A 21 26.11 26.81 -14.77
C THR A 21 25.62 25.38 -14.70
N THR A 22 26.48 24.36 -14.91
CA THR A 22 26.12 22.96 -14.67
C THR A 22 25.90 22.67 -13.19
N CYS A 23 26.68 23.25 -12.27
CA CYS A 23 26.47 23.13 -10.82
C CYS A 23 25.16 23.84 -10.38
N ILE A 24 24.80 24.98 -10.97
CA ILE A 24 23.53 25.68 -10.74
C ILE A 24 22.34 24.89 -11.33
N LEU A 25 22.49 24.32 -12.53
CA LEU A 25 21.48 23.44 -13.13
C LEU A 25 21.32 22.11 -12.36
N LEU A 26 22.38 21.59 -11.75
CA LEU A 26 22.34 20.39 -10.90
C LEU A 26 21.78 20.67 -9.49
N THR A 27 21.92 21.89 -8.97
CA THR A 27 21.32 22.31 -7.69
C THR A 27 19.86 22.75 -7.82
N GLN A 28 19.36 23.01 -9.04
CA GLN A 28 17.95 23.28 -9.32
C GLN A 28 17.10 22.03 -9.64
N TYR A 29 17.70 20.83 -9.70
CA TYR A 29 16.93 19.59 -9.58
C TYR A 29 16.44 19.46 -8.14
N SER A 30 15.42 20.25 -7.81
CA SER A 30 14.61 20.05 -6.62
C SER A 30 14.19 18.58 -6.55
N VAL A 31 14.38 17.96 -5.39
CA VAL A 31 13.87 16.63 -5.07
C VAL A 31 12.34 16.77 -5.00
N GLN A 32 11.68 16.79 -6.16
CA GLN A 32 10.23 16.83 -6.22
C GLN A 32 9.72 15.43 -5.90
N GLY A 33 9.16 15.28 -4.70
CA GLY A 33 8.37 14.10 -4.35
C GLY A 33 7.23 13.92 -5.35
N THR A 34 6.85 12.66 -5.59
CA THR A 34 5.68 12.35 -6.41
C THR A 34 4.43 12.68 -5.61
N ILE A 35 3.65 13.63 -6.11
CA ILE A 35 2.35 13.97 -5.54
C ILE A 35 1.30 13.07 -6.21
N TYR A 36 0.62 12.26 -5.42
CA TYR A 36 -0.49 11.45 -5.89
C TYR A 36 -1.80 12.20 -5.63
N SER A 37 -2.52 12.53 -6.70
CA SER A 37 -3.90 13.01 -6.66
C SER A 37 -4.86 11.84 -6.85
N CYS A 38 -5.94 11.78 -6.09
CA CYS A 38 -6.95 10.74 -6.25
C CYS A 38 -8.30 11.32 -6.63
N ASN A 39 -9.20 10.50 -7.16
CA ASN A 39 -10.57 10.89 -7.44
C ASN A 39 -11.34 11.05 -6.11
N THR A 40 -11.59 12.30 -5.69
CA THR A 40 -12.28 12.61 -4.42
C THR A 40 -13.76 12.25 -4.41
N THR A 41 -14.34 11.96 -5.58
CA THR A 41 -15.73 11.47 -5.69
C THR A 41 -15.82 9.96 -5.55
N ALA A 42 -14.68 9.26 -5.57
CA ALA A 42 -14.66 7.82 -5.47
C ALA A 42 -15.01 7.32 -4.06
N PRO A 43 -15.72 6.19 -3.94
CA PRO A 43 -16.10 5.62 -2.65
C PRO A 43 -14.94 5.01 -1.83
N CYS A 44 -13.74 4.88 -2.41
CA CYS A 44 -12.54 4.36 -1.76
C CYS A 44 -11.25 4.90 -2.39
N GLY A 45 -10.12 4.59 -1.77
CA GLY A 45 -8.79 4.78 -2.37
C GLY A 45 -8.37 6.23 -2.51
N CYS A 46 -9.05 7.14 -1.81
CA CYS A 46 -8.73 8.55 -1.81
C CYS A 46 -8.74 9.13 -0.39
N SER A 47 -7.67 9.86 -0.05
CA SER A 47 -7.63 10.73 1.12
C SER A 47 -7.83 12.17 0.68
N GLN A 48 -8.52 12.98 1.49
CA GLN A 48 -8.67 14.41 1.21
C GLN A 48 -7.33 15.16 1.31
N ASN A 49 -6.41 14.67 2.14
CA ASN A 49 -5.05 15.19 2.22
C ASN A 49 -4.19 14.55 1.13
N LYS A 50 -3.47 15.39 0.38
CA LYS A 50 -2.59 14.93 -0.70
C LYS A 50 -1.50 14.02 -0.15
N VAL A 51 -1.28 12.90 -0.82
CA VAL A 51 -0.15 12.00 -0.57
C VAL A 51 1.06 12.55 -1.31
N ASN A 52 2.08 12.95 -0.56
CA ASN A 52 3.38 13.34 -1.10
C ASN A 52 4.40 12.28 -0.71
N ILE A 53 5.05 11.66 -1.70
CA ILE A 53 6.04 10.61 -1.46
C ILE A 53 7.36 11.01 -2.09
N ASN A 54 8.40 11.14 -1.27
CA ASN A 54 9.74 11.40 -1.79
C ASN A 54 10.33 10.10 -2.34
N SER A 55 10.56 10.07 -3.65
CA SER A 55 11.05 8.91 -4.40
C SER A 55 12.47 8.45 -4.03
N ARG A 56 13.15 9.11 -3.09
CA ARG A 56 14.56 8.86 -2.75
C ARG A 56 14.85 8.62 -1.26
N ILE A 57 13.85 8.63 -0.37
CA ILE A 57 14.13 8.55 1.07
C ILE A 57 14.21 7.09 1.55
N VAL A 58 15.42 6.72 1.99
CA VAL A 58 15.80 5.41 2.53
C VAL A 58 15.47 5.36 4.03
N GLY A 59 14.72 4.35 4.49
CA GLY A 59 14.29 4.20 5.90
C GLY A 59 12.86 4.67 6.19
N GLY A 60 12.09 4.94 5.13
CA GLY A 60 10.77 5.52 5.20
C GLY A 60 10.81 6.98 5.67
N GLU A 61 9.79 7.73 5.31
CA GLU A 61 9.58 9.10 5.76
C GLU A 61 8.34 9.16 6.65
N THR A 62 8.23 10.21 7.46
CA THR A 62 6.98 10.50 8.17
C THR A 62 5.91 10.77 7.11
N ALA A 63 4.78 10.08 7.22
CA ALA A 63 3.65 10.34 6.35
C ALA A 63 3.11 11.75 6.63
N ALA A 64 2.63 12.42 5.58
CA ALA A 64 1.90 13.67 5.77
C ALA A 64 0.65 13.39 6.62
N SER A 65 0.29 14.33 7.49
CA SER A 65 -0.81 14.11 8.43
C SER A 65 -2.11 13.75 7.70
N HIS A 66 -2.73 12.66 8.12
CA HIS A 66 -3.94 12.04 7.59
C HIS A 66 -3.92 11.73 6.07
N SER A 67 -2.73 11.64 5.46
CA SER A 67 -2.59 11.28 4.05
C SER A 67 -3.02 9.84 3.75
N TRP A 68 -2.96 8.96 4.76
CA TRP A 68 -3.38 7.56 4.65
C TRP A 68 -4.60 7.27 5.53
N ALA A 69 -5.75 7.79 5.09
CA ALA A 69 -7.00 7.79 5.85
C ALA A 69 -7.60 6.39 6.15
N TRP A 70 -7.06 5.33 5.57
CA TRP A 70 -7.45 3.93 5.82
C TRP A 70 -6.50 3.18 6.77
N ALA A 71 -5.44 3.83 7.26
CA ALA A 71 -4.50 3.23 8.19
C ALA A 71 -5.18 2.88 9.52
N VAL A 72 -4.89 1.68 10.03
CA VAL A 72 -5.41 1.21 11.32
C VAL A 72 -4.26 0.80 12.22
N SER A 73 -4.28 1.28 13.45
CA SER A 73 -3.43 0.77 14.54
C SER A 73 -4.25 -0.21 15.38
N LEU A 74 -3.93 -1.50 15.33
CA LEU A 74 -4.54 -2.51 16.18
C LEU A 74 -3.85 -2.52 17.55
N ARG A 75 -4.67 -2.43 18.60
CA ARG A 75 -4.19 -2.25 19.97
C ARG A 75 -4.77 -3.26 20.95
N LYS A 76 -3.97 -3.65 21.96
CA LYS A 76 -4.42 -4.41 23.15
C LYS A 76 -4.14 -3.58 24.41
N PRO A 77 -4.96 -3.66 25.48
CA PRO A 77 -4.81 -2.80 26.65
C PRO A 77 -3.42 -2.82 27.31
N SER A 78 -2.79 -3.99 27.41
CA SER A 78 -1.50 -4.17 28.07
C SER A 78 -0.29 -4.06 27.13
N VAL A 79 -0.52 -3.94 25.82
CA VAL A 79 0.55 -3.94 24.80
C VAL A 79 0.61 -2.60 24.06
N GLY A 80 -0.51 -1.87 23.99
CA GLY A 80 -0.66 -0.78 23.04
C GLY A 80 -0.74 -1.32 21.61
N HIS A 81 -0.12 -0.63 20.66
CA HIS A 81 -0.04 -1.04 19.27
C HIS A 81 0.75 -2.35 19.11
N PHE A 82 0.21 -3.30 18.35
CA PHE A 82 0.87 -4.58 18.08
C PHE A 82 0.89 -4.97 16.60
N CYS A 83 -0.06 -4.47 15.81
CA CYS A 83 -0.12 -4.68 14.36
C CYS A 83 -0.82 -3.51 13.67
N GLY A 84 -0.58 -3.38 12.37
CA GLY A 84 -1.37 -2.57 11.45
C GLY A 84 -2.65 -3.27 11.00
N GLY A 85 -3.47 -2.51 10.29
CA GLY A 85 -4.64 -2.98 9.58
C GLY A 85 -5.11 -1.95 8.56
N THR A 86 -6.16 -2.29 7.83
CA THR A 86 -6.71 -1.47 6.74
C THR A 86 -8.22 -1.40 6.83
N ILE A 87 -8.78 -0.20 6.73
CA ILE A 87 -10.24 -0.02 6.61
C ILE A 87 -10.68 -0.44 5.21
N ILE A 88 -11.45 -1.53 5.11
CA ILE A 88 -12.01 -2.02 3.83
C ILE A 88 -13.53 -1.80 3.74
N SER A 89 -14.20 -1.63 4.88
CA SER A 89 -15.62 -1.30 4.96
C SER A 89 -15.97 -0.70 6.33
N PRO A 90 -17.20 -0.21 6.58
CA PRO A 90 -17.55 0.46 7.83
C PRO A 90 -17.37 -0.37 9.10
N HIS A 91 -17.62 -1.68 9.04
CA HIS A 91 -17.46 -2.57 10.19
C HIS A 91 -16.28 -3.53 10.07
N TYR A 92 -15.47 -3.47 9.00
CA TYR A 92 -14.44 -4.49 8.79
C TYR A 92 -13.06 -3.90 8.53
N ILE A 93 -12.10 -4.42 9.30
CA ILE A 93 -10.67 -4.14 9.17
C ILE A 93 -9.98 -5.38 8.61
N LEU A 94 -9.20 -5.20 7.55
CA LEU A 94 -8.31 -6.22 7.02
C LEU A 94 -6.95 -6.18 7.72
N THR A 95 -6.40 -7.33 8.05
CA THR A 95 -5.08 -7.48 8.66
C THR A 95 -4.50 -8.87 8.36
N ALA A 96 -3.36 -9.20 8.96
CA ALA A 96 -2.72 -10.52 8.84
C ALA A 96 -3.29 -11.52 9.87
N ALA A 97 -3.30 -12.81 9.54
CA ALA A 97 -3.75 -13.86 10.44
C ALA A 97 -2.83 -14.01 11.66
N HIS A 98 -1.50 -13.91 11.44
CA HIS A 98 -0.54 -14.03 12.54
C HIS A 98 -0.71 -12.93 13.62
N CYS A 99 -1.28 -11.77 13.28
CA CYS A 99 -1.58 -10.71 14.24
C CYS A 99 -2.64 -11.13 15.26
N LEU A 100 -3.53 -12.05 14.88
CA LEU A 100 -4.70 -12.46 15.66
C LEU A 100 -4.58 -13.88 16.20
N GLU A 101 -3.47 -14.55 15.93
CA GLU A 101 -3.17 -15.86 16.46
C GLU A 101 -3.21 -15.86 18.00
N GLY A 102 -3.85 -16.88 18.58
CA GLY A 102 -4.03 -17.01 20.03
C GLY A 102 -5.02 -16.03 20.67
N VAL A 103 -5.69 -15.18 19.90
CA VAL A 103 -6.74 -14.30 20.43
C VAL A 103 -8.01 -15.11 20.71
N SER A 104 -8.46 -15.10 21.96
CA SER A 104 -9.72 -15.76 22.34
C SER A 104 -10.93 -14.93 21.91
N LEU A 105 -11.84 -15.54 21.14
CA LEU A 105 -13.10 -14.92 20.74
C LEU A 105 -14.02 -14.60 21.94
N SER A 106 -13.91 -15.34 23.05
CA SER A 106 -14.69 -15.06 24.26
C SER A 106 -14.18 -13.85 25.06
N ARG A 107 -12.99 -13.34 24.72
CA ARG A 107 -12.32 -12.22 25.41
C ARG A 107 -11.58 -11.32 24.42
N ILE A 108 -12.26 -10.89 23.35
CA ILE A 108 -11.66 -9.96 22.39
C ILE A 108 -11.49 -8.59 23.06
N THR A 109 -10.24 -8.21 23.32
CA THR A 109 -9.88 -6.88 23.85
C THR A 109 -9.21 -6.00 22.80
N ILE A 110 -9.32 -6.36 21.52
CA ILE A 110 -8.67 -5.64 20.44
C ILE A 110 -9.47 -4.39 20.10
N THR A 111 -8.76 -3.28 20.01
CA THR A 111 -9.30 -2.00 19.57
C THR A 111 -8.62 -1.58 18.27
N ALA A 112 -9.41 -1.20 17.28
CA ALA A 112 -8.95 -0.55 16.05
C ALA A 112 -8.92 0.97 16.28
N ALA A 113 -7.73 1.56 16.18
CA ALA A 113 -7.54 3.01 16.17
C ALA A 113 -7.41 3.52 14.73
N VAL A 114 -8.29 4.43 14.32
CA VAL A 114 -8.40 4.95 12.94
C VAL A 114 -8.47 6.48 12.94
N GLY A 115 -8.08 7.11 11.83
CA GLY A 115 -8.12 8.58 11.69
C GLY A 115 -7.11 9.31 12.57
N THR A 116 -6.02 8.64 12.91
CA THR A 116 -4.93 9.13 13.75
C THR A 116 -3.62 8.90 13.03
N ASP A 117 -2.68 9.84 13.18
CA ASP A 117 -1.31 9.66 12.70
C ASP A 117 -0.36 9.22 13.81
N THR A 118 -0.80 9.23 15.08
CA THR A 118 0.07 8.93 16.22
C THR A 118 -0.42 7.81 17.13
N LEU A 119 0.52 7.13 17.79
CA LEU A 119 0.16 6.06 18.72
C LEU A 119 -0.44 6.58 20.03
N TYR A 120 -0.20 7.84 20.41
CA TYR A 120 -0.58 8.37 21.72
C TYR A 120 -1.54 9.57 21.69
N ASP A 121 -2.06 9.98 20.53
CA ASP A 121 -3.10 11.02 20.48
C ASP A 121 -4.49 10.53 20.91
N SER A 122 -5.33 11.50 21.23
CA SER A 122 -6.77 11.37 21.43
C SER A 122 -7.56 11.57 20.13
N GLU A 123 -6.89 11.70 18.98
CA GLU A 123 -7.53 11.97 17.70
C GLU A 123 -8.07 10.69 17.05
N GLY A 124 -9.05 10.86 16.17
CA GLY A 124 -9.68 9.78 15.45
C GLY A 124 -10.66 8.95 16.29
N GLN A 125 -10.94 7.73 15.84
CA GLN A 125 -11.90 6.83 16.46
C GLN A 125 -11.18 5.61 17.06
N ARG A 126 -11.75 5.06 18.13
CA ARG A 126 -11.30 3.82 18.77
C ARG A 126 -12.49 2.87 18.82
N VAL A 127 -12.46 1.83 17.98
CA VAL A 127 -13.59 0.92 17.80
C VAL A 127 -13.20 -0.49 18.21
N ILE A 128 -14.00 -1.09 19.09
CA ILE A 128 -13.71 -2.43 19.64
C ILE A 128 -14.10 -3.50 18.63
N ALA A 129 -13.27 -4.53 18.52
CA ALA A 129 -13.56 -5.73 17.74
C ALA A 129 -14.68 -6.56 18.38
N SER A 130 -15.66 -6.97 17.58
CA SER A 130 -16.76 -7.87 17.96
C SER A 130 -16.55 -9.31 17.50
N ASN A 131 -15.84 -9.51 16.39
CA ASN A 131 -15.48 -10.85 15.90
C ASN A 131 -14.18 -10.83 15.10
N ILE A 132 -13.57 -12.00 14.92
CA ILE A 132 -12.36 -12.21 14.14
C ILE A 132 -12.56 -13.40 13.20
N TYR A 133 -12.20 -13.21 11.93
CA TYR A 133 -12.21 -14.22 10.89
C TYR A 133 -10.80 -14.39 10.35
N MET A 134 -10.06 -15.37 10.85
CA MET A 134 -8.81 -15.80 10.23
C MET A 134 -9.13 -16.67 9.02
N HIS A 135 -8.31 -16.60 7.97
CA HIS A 135 -8.48 -17.50 6.84
C HIS A 135 -8.41 -18.96 7.32
N PRO A 136 -9.36 -19.84 6.95
CA PRO A 136 -9.45 -21.20 7.51
C PRO A 136 -8.27 -22.10 7.14
N ARG A 137 -7.46 -21.68 6.14
CA ARG A 137 -6.23 -22.36 5.71
C ARG A 137 -4.96 -21.64 6.16
N TRP A 138 -5.04 -20.72 7.14
CA TRP A 138 -3.86 -20.09 7.73
C TRP A 138 -2.87 -21.15 8.20
N ASN A 139 -1.63 -21.07 7.73
CA ASN A 139 -0.57 -22.00 8.09
C ASN A 139 0.56 -21.26 8.82
N THR A 140 0.76 -21.61 10.08
CA THR A 140 1.73 -20.94 10.96
C THR A 140 3.18 -21.19 10.58
N VAL A 141 3.47 -22.25 9.82
CA VAL A 141 4.82 -22.64 9.39
C VAL A 141 5.16 -21.99 8.06
N THR A 142 4.36 -22.22 7.02
CA THR A 142 4.61 -21.69 5.66
C THR A 142 4.20 -20.22 5.52
N LYS A 143 3.44 -19.70 6.49
CA LYS A 143 2.83 -18.37 6.45
C LYS A 143 1.90 -18.20 5.25
N GLU A 144 1.38 -19.28 4.70
CA GLU A 144 0.37 -19.26 3.64
C GLU A 144 -0.98 -18.83 4.21
N ASN A 145 -1.77 -18.11 3.41
CA ASN A 145 -3.06 -17.55 3.81
C ASN A 145 -2.97 -16.63 5.04
N ASP A 146 -1.92 -15.80 5.11
CA ASP A 146 -1.71 -14.83 6.20
C ASP A 146 -2.65 -13.61 6.08
N ILE A 147 -3.94 -13.86 6.23
CA ILE A 147 -4.98 -12.86 6.08
C ILE A 147 -6.09 -13.11 7.10
N ALA A 148 -6.56 -12.04 7.71
CA ALA A 148 -7.67 -12.06 8.63
C ALA A 148 -8.50 -10.79 8.54
N ILE A 149 -9.77 -10.91 8.92
CA ILE A 149 -10.71 -9.80 8.97
C ILE A 149 -11.22 -9.66 10.40
N ILE A 150 -11.18 -8.44 10.93
CA ILE A 150 -11.78 -8.08 12.20
C ILE A 150 -13.13 -7.43 11.90
N LYS A 151 -14.20 -7.95 12.49
CA LYS A 151 -15.50 -7.26 12.55
C LYS A 151 -15.52 -6.36 13.76
N LEU A 152 -15.93 -5.12 13.58
CA LEU A 152 -16.07 -4.11 14.61
C LEU A 152 -17.45 -4.19 15.27
N LYS A 153 -17.54 -3.74 16.51
CA LYS A 153 -18.80 -3.68 17.26
C LYS A 153 -19.73 -2.59 16.73
N ASN A 154 -19.17 -1.44 16.38
CA ASN A 154 -19.88 -0.29 15.81
C ASN A 154 -19.26 0.07 14.46
N ALA A 155 -20.03 0.70 13.59
CA ALA A 155 -19.52 1.26 12.34
C ALA A 155 -18.48 2.35 12.62
N ILE A 156 -17.44 2.42 11.79
CA ILE A 156 -16.59 3.59 11.68
C ILE A 156 -17.40 4.73 11.06
N SER A 157 -17.37 5.91 11.69
CA SER A 157 -18.03 7.09 11.16
C SER A 157 -17.16 7.77 10.10
N PHE A 158 -17.64 7.83 8.85
CA PHE A 158 -16.98 8.54 7.76
C PHE A 158 -17.59 9.94 7.65
N GLY A 159 -16.98 10.93 8.31
CA GLY A 159 -17.47 12.32 8.30
C GLY A 159 -16.38 13.38 8.29
N GLY A 160 -15.10 12.97 8.30
CA GLY A 160 -13.94 13.85 8.30
C GLY A 160 -12.96 13.49 7.17
N SER A 161 -11.96 14.35 6.96
CA SER A 161 -10.92 14.20 5.93
C SER A 161 -9.93 13.07 6.20
N ASN A 162 -9.90 12.56 7.44
CA ASN A 162 -8.88 11.67 7.96
C ASN A 162 -9.27 10.18 7.98
N ILE A 163 -10.49 9.82 7.58
CA ILE A 163 -10.96 8.43 7.58
C ILE A 163 -11.59 8.08 6.23
N ALA A 164 -11.04 7.08 5.56
CA ALA A 164 -11.51 6.58 4.28
C ALA A 164 -11.28 5.06 4.16
N LYS A 165 -11.90 4.43 3.16
CA LYS A 165 -11.68 3.02 2.84
C LYS A 165 -10.57 2.89 1.80
N LEU A 166 -9.75 1.86 1.87
CA LEU A 166 -8.87 1.48 0.77
C LEU A 166 -9.62 0.60 -0.22
N CYS A 167 -9.40 0.79 -1.52
CA CYS A 167 -10.03 -0.06 -2.53
C CYS A 167 -9.43 -1.47 -2.54
N LEU A 168 -10.25 -2.45 -2.90
CA LEU A 168 -9.77 -3.76 -3.32
C LEU A 168 -9.47 -3.76 -4.83
N PRO A 169 -8.48 -4.56 -5.29
CA PRO A 169 -8.16 -4.67 -6.72
C PRO A 169 -9.28 -5.40 -7.48
N ALA A 170 -9.57 -4.93 -8.69
CA ALA A 170 -10.52 -5.56 -9.59
C ALA A 170 -9.92 -6.82 -10.24
N ILE A 171 -10.43 -7.99 -9.89
CA ILE A 171 -9.99 -9.28 -10.49
C ILE A 171 -10.33 -9.39 -11.98
N SER A 172 -11.21 -8.53 -12.48
CA SER A 172 -11.55 -8.40 -13.91
C SER A 172 -10.42 -7.75 -14.72
N VAL A 173 -9.51 -7.02 -14.04
CA VAL A 173 -8.42 -6.27 -14.64
C VAL A 173 -7.06 -6.89 -14.30
N PHE A 174 -6.96 -7.46 -13.10
CA PHE A 174 -5.72 -8.02 -12.57
C PHE A 174 -5.83 -9.54 -12.44
N ASP A 175 -4.86 -10.26 -12.99
CA ASP A 175 -4.73 -11.68 -12.73
C ASP A 175 -4.39 -11.91 -11.25
N ALA A 176 -5.18 -12.77 -10.60
CA ALA A 176 -5.20 -12.90 -9.16
C ALA A 176 -3.86 -13.36 -8.58
N THR A 177 -3.13 -14.22 -9.31
CA THR A 177 -1.88 -14.85 -8.87
C THR A 177 -0.63 -14.09 -9.31
N SER A 178 -0.75 -13.11 -10.19
CA SER A 178 0.39 -12.35 -10.72
C SER A 178 0.37 -10.85 -10.38
N PHE A 179 -0.75 -10.31 -9.87
CA PHE A 179 -0.79 -8.93 -9.38
C PHE A 179 -0.18 -8.79 -7.96
N PRO A 180 0.71 -7.81 -7.71
CA PRO A 180 1.26 -6.86 -8.67
C PRO A 180 2.40 -7.46 -9.52
N SER A 181 2.49 -7.04 -10.79
CA SER A 181 3.58 -7.44 -11.68
C SER A 181 4.95 -6.99 -11.16
N PRO A 182 6.04 -7.72 -11.40
CA PRO A 182 7.39 -7.33 -10.96
C PRO A 182 7.77 -5.89 -11.35
N ASN A 183 8.60 -5.25 -10.53
CA ASN A 183 9.04 -3.85 -10.66
C ASN A 183 7.92 -2.79 -10.55
N THR A 184 6.72 -3.16 -10.11
CA THR A 184 5.66 -2.22 -9.76
C THR A 184 6.03 -1.45 -8.50
N ASN A 185 5.93 -0.12 -8.55
CA ASN A 185 6.05 0.74 -7.37
C ASN A 185 4.86 0.54 -6.44
N LEU A 186 5.15 0.31 -5.16
CA LEU A 186 4.19 0.08 -4.11
C LEU A 186 4.56 0.92 -2.89
N VAL A 187 3.57 1.19 -2.04
CA VAL A 187 3.76 1.98 -0.82
C VAL A 187 3.32 1.18 0.38
N ALA A 188 4.23 0.98 1.32
CA ALA A 188 3.92 0.43 2.63
C ALA A 188 3.77 1.57 3.64
N ILE A 189 2.85 1.40 4.59
CA ILE A 189 2.63 2.34 5.69
C ILE A 189 2.51 1.61 7.02
N GLY A 190 2.87 2.29 8.10
CA GLY A 190 2.68 1.77 9.44
C GLY A 190 3.45 2.52 10.51
N TRP A 191 3.32 2.02 11.74
CA TRP A 191 4.01 2.51 12.94
C TRP A 191 5.11 1.54 13.38
N GLY A 192 5.53 0.64 12.49
CA GLY A 192 6.60 -0.29 12.76
C GLY A 192 7.91 0.39 13.16
N SER A 193 8.78 -0.38 13.79
CA SER A 193 10.13 0.05 14.09
C SER A 193 10.87 0.41 12.81
N THR A 194 11.92 1.22 12.91
CA THR A 194 12.79 1.54 11.78
C THR A 194 14.07 0.71 11.77
N ILE A 195 14.26 -0.10 12.80
CA ILE A 195 15.43 -0.98 12.99
C ILE A 195 14.97 -2.32 13.58
N THR A 196 15.69 -3.40 13.26
CA THR A 196 15.36 -4.73 13.79
C THR A 196 15.40 -4.71 15.32
N GLY A 197 14.29 -5.07 15.95
CA GLY A 197 14.18 -5.12 17.42
C GLY A 197 14.09 -3.76 18.11
N GLY A 198 13.91 -2.67 17.35
CA GLY A 198 13.64 -1.35 17.92
C GLY A 198 12.17 -1.16 18.29
N SER A 199 11.88 -0.03 18.93
CA SER A 199 10.51 0.37 19.27
C SER A 199 9.73 0.82 18.04
N SER A 200 8.40 0.68 18.10
CA SER A 200 7.47 1.28 17.14
C SER A 200 7.64 2.79 17.02
N SER A 201 7.41 3.34 15.83
CA SER A 201 7.36 4.78 15.64
C SER A 201 6.10 5.36 16.26
N ASN A 202 6.21 6.50 16.94
CA ASN A 202 5.01 7.19 17.42
C ASN A 202 4.17 7.76 16.27
N VAL A 203 4.79 8.14 15.14
CA VAL A 203 4.10 8.77 14.01
C VAL A 203 3.99 7.78 12.85
N LEU A 204 2.93 7.91 12.05
CA LEU A 204 2.73 7.07 10.87
C LEU A 204 3.87 7.33 9.88
N ARG A 205 4.47 6.25 9.39
CA ARG A 205 5.54 6.29 8.39
C ARG A 205 5.05 5.69 7.07
N GLN A 206 5.72 6.05 6.00
CA GLN A 206 5.52 5.52 4.67
C GLN A 206 6.85 5.19 4.00
N VAL A 207 6.88 4.21 3.11
CA VAL A 207 8.04 3.88 2.29
C VAL A 207 7.62 3.37 0.92
N THR A 208 8.34 3.80 -0.12
CA THR A 208 8.19 3.23 -1.46
C THR A 208 9.07 2.00 -1.61
N VAL A 209 8.48 0.90 -2.05
CA VAL A 209 9.14 -0.36 -2.39
C VAL A 209 8.74 -0.78 -3.80
N GLN A 210 9.44 -1.76 -4.36
CA GLN A 210 9.04 -2.37 -5.63
C GLN A 210 8.74 -3.85 -5.43
N SER A 211 7.70 -4.34 -6.08
CA SER A 211 7.45 -5.78 -6.20
C SER A 211 8.65 -6.45 -6.86
N VAL A 212 9.07 -7.59 -6.34
CA VAL A 212 10.24 -8.34 -6.80
C VAL A 212 9.73 -9.65 -7.42
N SER A 213 10.25 -10.00 -8.60
CA SER A 213 9.96 -11.32 -9.17
C SER A 213 10.48 -12.43 -8.25
N ASP A 214 9.67 -13.47 -8.12
CA ASP A 214 9.98 -14.75 -7.49
C ASP A 214 11.29 -15.39 -8.01
N GLN A 215 11.67 -15.14 -9.26
CA GLN A 215 12.92 -15.62 -9.86
C GLN A 215 14.17 -14.86 -9.37
N VAL A 216 14.00 -13.71 -8.72
CA VAL A 216 15.13 -12.98 -8.13
C VAL A 216 15.50 -13.64 -6.81
N GLN A 217 16.79 -13.95 -6.62
CA GLN A 217 17.31 -14.70 -5.46
C GLN A 217 16.75 -14.21 -4.12
N LYS A 218 16.72 -12.88 -3.90
CA LYS A 218 16.23 -12.30 -2.65
C LYS A 218 14.76 -12.61 -2.35
N CYS A 219 13.93 -12.80 -3.37
CA CYS A 219 12.55 -13.23 -3.20
C CYS A 219 12.46 -14.74 -3.04
N SER A 220 13.13 -15.51 -3.91
CA SER A 220 13.15 -16.99 -3.82
C SER A 220 13.64 -17.51 -2.47
N ASN A 221 14.53 -16.77 -1.79
CA ASN A 221 15.02 -17.09 -0.45
C ASN A 221 14.01 -16.82 0.69
N SER A 222 12.98 -16.01 0.41
CA SER A 222 12.01 -15.53 1.40
C SER A 222 10.63 -16.16 1.24
N ILE A 223 10.19 -16.37 0.00
CA ILE A 223 8.82 -16.78 -0.32
C ILE A 223 8.64 -18.30 -0.21
N ASN A 224 7.48 -18.75 0.27
CA ASN A 224 7.14 -20.17 0.35
C ASN A 224 6.15 -20.60 -0.74
N ASN A 225 5.27 -19.70 -1.19
CA ASN A 225 4.25 -19.99 -2.18
C ASN A 225 4.02 -18.79 -3.10
N VAL A 226 4.38 -18.91 -4.37
CA VAL A 226 4.34 -17.81 -5.36
C VAL A 226 2.93 -17.38 -5.76
N ASP A 227 1.94 -18.26 -5.62
CA ASP A 227 0.55 -17.96 -5.95
C ASP A 227 -0.10 -17.12 -4.85
N LEU A 228 0.14 -17.50 -3.58
CA LEU A 228 -0.50 -16.89 -2.42
C LEU A 228 0.26 -15.68 -1.84
N GLN A 229 1.55 -15.57 -2.16
CA GLN A 229 2.47 -14.58 -1.60
C GLN A 229 3.19 -13.84 -2.74
N PHE A 230 3.75 -12.68 -2.42
CA PHE A 230 4.72 -12.02 -3.29
C PHE A 230 5.71 -11.22 -2.47
N CYS A 231 6.82 -10.84 -3.10
CA CYS A 231 7.88 -10.08 -2.46
C CYS A 231 7.84 -8.61 -2.87
N ALA A 232 8.23 -7.74 -1.95
CA ALA A 232 8.60 -6.36 -2.28
C ALA A 232 9.88 -5.96 -1.53
N ALA A 233 10.66 -5.05 -2.11
CA ALA A 233 11.89 -4.56 -1.49
C ALA A 233 12.22 -3.15 -1.98
N VAL A 234 13.01 -2.40 -1.21
CA VAL A 234 13.55 -1.09 -1.63
C VAL A 234 14.60 -1.28 -2.74
N ASN A 235 14.60 -0.37 -3.71
CA ASN A 235 15.64 -0.33 -4.75
C ASN A 235 17.03 -0.04 -4.16
N GLY A 236 18.03 -0.82 -4.56
CA GLY A 236 19.39 -0.74 -4.01
C GLY A 236 19.62 -1.51 -2.71
N GLY A 237 18.56 -2.11 -2.13
CA GLY A 237 18.64 -2.95 -0.94
C GLY A 237 18.83 -2.18 0.38
N GLY A 238 19.05 -2.93 1.45
CA GLY A 238 19.48 -2.40 2.75
C GLY A 238 18.39 -2.05 3.76
N LYS A 239 17.10 -1.90 3.37
CA LYS A 239 15.95 -1.69 4.28
C LYS A 239 14.62 -2.18 3.67
N ASP A 240 13.68 -2.63 4.50
CA ASP A 240 12.33 -3.14 4.16
C ASP A 240 11.31 -2.75 5.25
N THR A 241 10.05 -3.16 5.13
CA THR A 241 9.05 -3.17 6.21
C THR A 241 9.58 -3.88 7.45
N CYS A 242 9.16 -3.39 8.62
CA CYS A 242 9.75 -3.73 9.90
C CYS A 242 8.73 -4.24 10.92
N GLN A 243 9.22 -4.63 12.11
CA GLN A 243 8.36 -5.08 13.19
C GLN A 243 7.33 -3.99 13.56
N GLY A 244 6.04 -4.31 13.52
CA GLY A 244 4.94 -3.39 13.82
C GLY A 244 4.21 -2.83 12.59
N ASP A 245 4.75 -3.00 11.38
CA ASP A 245 4.00 -2.80 10.13
C ASP A 245 3.16 -4.02 9.73
N SER A 246 3.36 -5.15 10.42
CA SER A 246 2.63 -6.41 10.25
C SER A 246 1.12 -6.20 10.19
N GLY A 247 0.47 -6.81 9.19
CA GLY A 247 -0.96 -6.66 8.95
C GLY A 247 -1.38 -5.33 8.31
N GLY A 248 -0.47 -4.36 8.16
CA GLY A 248 -0.70 -3.14 7.40
C GLY A 248 -0.79 -3.38 5.90
N PRO A 249 -1.30 -2.39 5.13
CA PRO A 249 -1.42 -2.52 3.68
C PRO A 249 -0.10 -2.25 2.96
N LEU A 250 0.16 -3.05 1.93
CA LEU A 250 1.03 -2.68 0.82
C LEU A 250 0.15 -2.24 -0.34
N MET A 251 0.34 -1.01 -0.82
CA MET A 251 -0.62 -0.32 -1.66
C MET A 251 -0.08 -0.07 -3.06
N TYR A 252 -0.97 -0.19 -4.05
CA TYR A 252 -0.74 0.19 -5.42
C TYR A 252 -1.63 1.39 -5.77
N TYR A 253 -1.06 2.39 -6.45
CA TYR A 253 -1.84 3.48 -7.03
C TYR A 253 -2.15 3.15 -8.49
N SER A 254 -3.43 3.07 -8.85
CA SER A 254 -3.85 2.96 -10.24
C SER A 254 -3.98 4.34 -10.87
N PRO A 255 -3.15 4.67 -11.87
CA PRO A 255 -3.30 5.93 -12.61
C PRO A 255 -4.59 5.96 -13.44
N VAL A 256 -5.11 4.78 -13.82
CA VAL A 256 -6.33 4.64 -14.63
C VAL A 256 -7.55 5.08 -13.84
N TYR A 257 -7.68 4.62 -12.60
CA TYR A 257 -8.82 4.95 -11.74
C TYR A 257 -8.56 6.15 -10.82
N GLN A 258 -7.30 6.59 -10.73
CA GLN A 258 -6.84 7.59 -9.77
C GLN A 258 -7.22 7.21 -8.33
N GLN A 259 -6.98 5.94 -8.00
CA GLN A 259 -7.33 5.34 -6.72
C GLN A 259 -6.17 4.52 -6.18
N TRP A 260 -6.01 4.56 -4.86
CA TRP A 260 -5.19 3.60 -4.12
C TRP A 260 -5.98 2.31 -3.89
N MET A 261 -5.31 1.18 -4.08
CA MET A 261 -5.85 -0.14 -3.78
C MET A 261 -4.83 -1.00 -3.05
N ILE A 262 -5.31 -2.01 -2.34
CA ILE A 262 -4.45 -2.96 -1.66
C ILE A 262 -3.83 -3.94 -2.66
N ALA A 263 -2.51 -4.01 -2.69
CA ALA A 263 -1.76 -5.02 -3.42
C ALA A 263 -1.45 -6.24 -2.54
N GLY A 264 -1.13 -6.00 -1.27
CA GLY A 264 -0.86 -7.06 -0.32
C GLY A 264 -1.03 -6.66 1.14
N ILE A 265 -0.95 -7.66 2.01
CA ILE A 265 -0.97 -7.51 3.46
C ILE A 265 0.44 -7.85 3.98
N THR A 266 1.05 -6.96 4.75
CA THR A 266 2.39 -7.17 5.34
C THR A 266 2.40 -8.41 6.21
N SER A 267 3.18 -9.43 5.82
CA SER A 267 3.14 -10.76 6.45
C SER A 267 4.41 -11.03 7.26
N TYR A 268 5.55 -11.23 6.60
CA TYR A 268 6.82 -11.52 7.29
C TYR A 268 8.04 -11.05 6.50
N GLY A 269 9.18 -10.98 7.19
CA GLY A 269 10.46 -10.63 6.60
C GLY A 269 11.61 -11.02 7.52
N ARG A 270 12.84 -11.07 6.98
CA ARG A 270 14.04 -11.30 7.79
C ARG A 270 14.69 -9.98 8.13
N GLY A 271 14.56 -9.57 9.39
CA GLY A 271 15.00 -8.25 9.84
C GLY A 271 14.29 -7.12 9.09
N CYS A 272 14.64 -5.90 9.43
CA CYS A 272 14.21 -4.68 8.75
C CYS A 272 14.89 -4.48 7.38
N GLY A 273 14.81 -5.48 6.51
CA GLY A 273 15.50 -5.49 5.20
C GLY A 273 16.92 -6.02 5.24
N LEU A 274 17.09 -7.21 5.84
CA LEU A 274 18.36 -7.94 5.78
C LEU A 274 18.79 -8.14 4.33
N SER A 275 20.06 -7.84 4.03
CA SER A 275 20.62 -8.01 2.70
C SER A 275 20.41 -9.44 2.18
N GLY A 276 20.00 -9.56 0.92
CA GLY A 276 19.73 -10.85 0.28
C GLY A 276 18.34 -11.45 0.57
N TYR A 277 17.48 -10.75 1.32
CA TYR A 277 16.09 -11.13 1.56
C TYR A 277 15.14 -9.99 1.19
N ALA A 278 13.96 -10.35 0.68
CA ALA A 278 12.83 -9.44 0.51
C ALA A 278 11.74 -9.71 1.54
N GLY A 279 10.94 -8.69 1.83
CA GLY A 279 9.72 -8.76 2.63
C GLY A 279 8.62 -9.44 1.84
N VAL A 280 7.84 -10.26 2.53
CA VAL A 280 6.80 -11.09 1.95
C VAL A 280 5.44 -10.60 2.40
N TYR A 281 4.52 -10.57 1.45
CA TYR A 281 3.18 -10.06 1.61
C TYR A 281 2.18 -11.13 1.17
N ALA A 282 1.07 -11.26 1.89
CA ALA A 282 -0.06 -12.05 1.39
C ALA A 282 -0.68 -11.31 0.20
N ARG A 283 -0.87 -12.02 -0.93
CA ARG A 283 -1.34 -11.45 -2.19
C ARG A 283 -2.84 -11.14 -2.13
N ALA A 284 -3.21 -9.86 -1.98
CA ALA A 284 -4.60 -9.48 -1.70
C ALA A 284 -5.59 -9.93 -2.80
N SER A 285 -5.16 -9.91 -4.07
CA SER A 285 -5.96 -10.29 -5.24
C SER A 285 -6.44 -11.75 -5.22
N VAL A 286 -5.77 -12.65 -4.50
CA VAL A 286 -6.20 -14.05 -4.36
C VAL A 286 -7.39 -14.18 -3.41
N TYR A 287 -7.51 -13.27 -2.44
CA TYR A 287 -8.46 -13.40 -1.34
C TYR A 287 -9.75 -12.59 -1.54
N ILE A 288 -9.95 -11.95 -2.70
CA ILE A 288 -11.10 -11.06 -2.94
C ILE A 288 -12.44 -11.77 -2.71
N SER A 289 -12.59 -12.99 -3.23
CA SER A 289 -13.82 -13.79 -3.03
C SER A 289 -14.06 -14.11 -1.56
N TRP A 290 -13.00 -14.48 -0.83
CA TRP A 290 -13.09 -14.75 0.61
C TRP A 290 -13.42 -13.49 1.41
N ILE A 291 -12.80 -12.34 1.08
CA ILE A 291 -13.11 -11.05 1.72
C ILE A 291 -14.58 -10.69 1.50
N LYS A 292 -15.09 -10.78 0.27
CA LYS A 292 -16.49 -10.51 -0.07
C LYS A 292 -17.44 -11.42 0.72
N GLN A 293 -17.11 -12.71 0.86
CA GLN A 293 -17.91 -13.66 1.64
C GLN A 293 -18.04 -13.26 3.12
N ILE A 294 -16.93 -12.83 3.74
CA ILE A 294 -16.91 -12.46 5.16
C ILE A 294 -17.62 -11.12 5.40
N VAL A 295 -17.38 -10.13 4.55
CA VAL A 295 -17.96 -8.78 4.71
C VAL A 295 -19.46 -8.79 4.40
N GLY A 296 -19.90 -9.59 3.43
CA GLY A 296 -21.31 -9.77 3.11
C GLY A 296 -21.99 -8.45 2.72
N ALA A 297 -23.15 -8.18 3.31
CA ALA A 297 -24.00 -7.04 2.95
C ALA A 297 -23.37 -5.66 3.26
N ASP A 298 -22.36 -5.57 4.13
CA ASP A 298 -21.62 -4.33 4.37
C ASP A 298 -20.88 -3.85 3.11
N GLY A 299 -20.59 -4.78 2.21
CA GLY A 299 -19.89 -4.53 0.96
C GLY A 299 -18.41 -4.17 1.15
N VAL A 300 -17.65 -4.40 0.09
CA VAL A 300 -16.31 -3.85 -0.12
C VAL A 300 -16.32 -3.10 -1.42
N VAL A 301 -15.44 -2.13 -1.56
CA VAL A 301 -15.38 -1.28 -2.76
C VAL A 301 -14.22 -1.75 -3.63
N ILE A 302 -14.52 -2.11 -4.87
CA ILE A 302 -13.56 -2.53 -5.89
C ILE A 302 -13.22 -1.32 -6.76
N ALA A 303 -11.93 -1.04 -6.94
CA ALA A 303 -11.48 0.08 -7.76
C ALA A 303 -12.03 -0.02 -9.19
N GLY A 304 -12.60 1.07 -9.72
CA GLY A 304 -13.15 1.14 -11.07
C GLY A 304 -14.52 0.47 -11.30
N GLU A 305 -14.88 -0.57 -10.52
CA GLU A 305 -16.17 -1.27 -10.67
C GLU A 305 -17.31 -0.53 -9.94
N ASP A 306 -17.02 0.02 -8.76
CA ASP A 306 -18.01 0.64 -7.87
C ASP A 306 -18.07 2.18 -7.96
N ASP A 307 -17.39 2.77 -8.94
CA ASP A 307 -17.31 4.23 -9.12
C ASP A 307 -18.63 4.85 -9.64
N VAL A 308 -19.61 4.03 -10.03
CA VAL A 308 -20.92 4.50 -10.53
C VAL A 308 -21.88 4.73 -9.36
N VAL A 309 -21.77 5.88 -8.71
CA VAL A 309 -22.85 6.39 -7.86
C VAL A 309 -23.95 6.94 -8.78
N THR A 310 -24.98 6.13 -9.04
CA THR A 310 -26.24 6.68 -9.59
C THR A 310 -26.98 7.41 -8.46
N PRO A 311 -27.32 8.70 -8.62
CA PRO A 311 -28.23 9.36 -7.70
C PRO A 311 -29.65 8.83 -7.98
N GLY A 312 -30.16 7.99 -7.09
CA GLY A 312 -31.53 7.47 -7.15
C GLY A 312 -31.61 5.99 -7.49
N GLY A 313 -32.21 5.22 -6.58
CA GLY A 313 -32.27 3.76 -6.65
C GLY A 313 -32.89 3.23 -7.93
N ASN A 314 -32.23 2.21 -8.49
CA ASN A 314 -32.79 0.92 -8.87
C ASN A 314 -31.64 0.06 -9.40
N THR A 315 -31.57 -1.19 -8.93
CA THR A 315 -30.64 -2.20 -9.45
C THR A 315 -30.97 -2.48 -10.92
N ALA A 316 -30.25 -1.84 -11.85
CA ALA A 316 -30.28 -2.20 -13.26
C ALA A 316 -29.16 -3.21 -13.55
N ASN A 317 -29.55 -4.36 -14.08
CA ASN A 317 -28.67 -5.42 -14.56
C ASN A 317 -27.52 -4.88 -15.42
N ILE A 318 -26.29 -4.94 -14.90
CA ILE A 318 -25.08 -4.54 -15.62
C ILE A 318 -24.63 -5.72 -16.50
N GLY A 319 -25.37 -5.95 -17.57
CA GLY A 319 -25.07 -6.97 -18.58
C GLY A 319 -24.41 -6.44 -19.85
N SER A 320 -24.12 -5.13 -19.96
CA SER A 320 -23.80 -4.51 -21.27
C SER A 320 -22.52 -3.67 -21.34
N MET A 321 -21.70 -3.58 -20.28
CA MET A 321 -20.43 -2.84 -20.35
C MET A 321 -19.21 -3.73 -20.62
N SER A 322 -19.29 -5.04 -20.35
CA SER A 322 -18.22 -5.99 -20.67
C SER A 322 -18.02 -6.18 -22.18
N SER A 323 -19.10 -6.06 -22.97
CA SER A 323 -19.05 -6.18 -24.43
C SER A 323 -18.34 -5.02 -25.11
N ILE A 324 -18.44 -3.80 -24.57
CA ILE A 324 -17.81 -2.62 -25.14
C ILE A 324 -16.30 -2.64 -24.87
N PHE A 325 -15.87 -2.99 -23.66
CA PHE A 325 -14.45 -3.13 -23.33
C PHE A 325 -13.78 -4.27 -24.12
N SER A 326 -14.47 -5.40 -24.29
CA SER A 326 -13.96 -6.51 -25.10
C SER A 326 -13.83 -6.15 -26.59
N MET A 327 -14.79 -5.39 -27.14
CA MET A 327 -14.71 -4.89 -28.52
C MET A 327 -13.57 -3.89 -28.73
N MET A 328 -13.28 -3.01 -27.76
CA MET A 328 -12.17 -2.07 -27.87
C MET A 328 -10.80 -2.76 -27.80
N MET A 329 -10.67 -3.82 -27.00
CA MET A 329 -9.43 -4.60 -26.91
C MET A 329 -9.17 -5.43 -28.17
N LEU A 330 -10.22 -5.98 -28.79
CA LEU A 330 -10.14 -6.65 -30.09
C LEU A 330 -9.76 -5.69 -31.22
N ALA A 331 -10.30 -4.46 -31.23
CA ALA A 331 -9.92 -3.44 -32.21
C ALA A 331 -8.44 -3.04 -32.09
N PHE A 332 -7.90 -2.97 -30.87
CA PHE A 332 -6.48 -2.68 -30.64
C PHE A 332 -5.56 -3.82 -31.11
N LEU A 333 -5.98 -5.09 -30.93
CA LEU A 333 -5.24 -6.26 -31.41
C LEU A 333 -5.25 -6.39 -32.95
N PHE A 334 -6.31 -5.94 -33.63
CA PHE A 334 -6.36 -5.89 -35.10
C PHE A 334 -5.47 -4.78 -35.69
N LEU A 335 -5.33 -3.64 -35.00
CA LEU A 335 -4.45 -2.55 -35.42
C LEU A 335 -2.95 -2.92 -35.29
N ILE A 336 -2.59 -3.73 -34.29
CA ILE A 336 -1.19 -4.18 -34.09
C ILE A 336 -0.77 -5.25 -35.12
N ARG A 337 -1.71 -6.01 -35.70
CA ARG A 337 -1.41 -6.98 -36.76
C ARG A 337 -1.26 -6.38 -38.16
N SER A 338 -1.49 -5.07 -38.32
CA SER A 338 -1.45 -4.37 -39.61
C SER A 338 -0.20 -3.49 -39.78
N PHE A 339 0.82 -3.67 -38.94
CA PHE A 339 2.15 -3.06 -39.05
C PHE A 339 3.24 -4.13 -39.04
#